data_AF-A0A4Q8LDR8-F1
#
_entry.id   AF-A0A4Q8LDR8-F1
#
_cell.length_a   1.000
_cell.length_b   1.000
_cell.length_c   1.000
_cell.angle_alpha   90.00
_cell.angle_beta   90.00
_cell.angle_gamma   90.00
#
_symmetry.space_group_name_H-M   'P 1'
#
loop_
_entity.id
_entity.type
_entity.pdbx_description
1 polymer ?
#
loop_
_entity_poly.entity_id
_entity_poly.type
_entity_poly.pdbx_seq_one_letter_code
_entity_poly.pdbx_strand_id
1 'polypeptide(L)'
;MSQLLTFVRMASTALLLTASAACSQSVTRPTQDRYTLQINDNIAERRFDMVLKSNDTKPLCLSIEAWPSSTGKFPTENAAVTLKTTQGILPVRSELQSAYCPGGCGEHRIEPKGELRGFIAYEAFDDPTKLAADQIKQLQFSVIPSYCRRQ
;
A
#
# COMPACT_ATOMS: atom_id res chain seq x y z
N MET A 1 -64.21 12.44 54.36
CA MET A 1 -62.86 11.87 54.22
C MET A 1 -62.91 10.82 53.12
N SER A 2 -62.47 11.16 51.91
CA SER A 2 -62.32 10.22 50.79
C SER A 2 -61.14 10.73 49.96
N GLN A 3 -60.03 9.99 49.94
CA GLN A 3 -58.80 10.36 49.25
C GLN A 3 -58.92 9.95 47.77
N LEU A 4 -58.79 10.92 46.85
CA LEU A 4 -58.65 10.67 45.42
C LEU A 4 -57.18 10.39 45.07
N LEU A 5 -56.94 9.20 44.55
CA LEU A 5 -55.72 8.78 43.86
C LEU A 5 -55.78 9.26 42.40
N THR A 6 -54.80 10.06 41.96
CA THR A 6 -54.39 10.05 40.55
C THR A 6 -52.89 10.30 40.44
N PHE A 7 -52.10 9.22 40.41
CA PHE A 7 -50.70 9.27 40.04
C PHE A 7 -50.57 9.45 38.52
N VAL A 8 -49.89 10.52 38.14
CA VAL A 8 -49.42 10.85 36.79
C VAL A 8 -48.53 9.72 36.27
N ARG A 9 -48.84 9.16 35.09
CA ARG A 9 -47.89 8.32 34.33
C ARG A 9 -47.50 9.04 33.05
N MET A 10 -46.38 9.76 33.12
CA MET A 10 -45.60 10.13 31.92
C MET A 10 -44.99 8.84 31.36
N ALA A 11 -45.43 8.41 30.18
CA ALA A 11 -44.78 7.34 29.44
C ALA A 11 -43.63 7.94 28.62
N SER A 12 -42.40 7.66 29.07
CA SER A 12 -41.14 8.11 28.48
C SER A 12 -40.85 7.44 27.14
N THR A 13 -40.33 8.26 26.23
CA THR A 13 -39.70 7.95 24.94
C THR A 13 -38.52 6.98 25.08
N ALA A 14 -38.49 5.93 24.26
CA ALA A 14 -37.31 5.09 24.05
C ALA A 14 -36.97 5.05 22.55
N LEU A 15 -36.04 5.91 22.16
CA LEU A 15 -35.43 5.97 20.83
C LEU A 15 -34.41 4.83 20.73
N LEU A 16 -34.71 3.78 19.97
CA LEU A 16 -33.81 2.66 19.71
C LEU A 16 -32.69 3.12 18.74
N LEU A 17 -31.56 3.58 19.29
CA LEU A 17 -30.31 3.70 18.55
C LEU A 17 -29.75 2.29 18.32
N THR A 18 -29.99 1.73 17.14
CA THR A 18 -29.29 0.54 16.66
C THR A 18 -27.84 0.91 16.34
N ALA A 19 -26.93 0.52 17.24
CA ALA A 19 -25.50 0.66 17.03
C ALA A 19 -25.05 -0.20 15.83
N SER A 20 -24.71 0.45 14.73
CA SER A 20 -24.00 -0.16 13.61
C SER A 20 -22.58 -0.51 14.05
N ALA A 21 -22.38 -1.75 14.49
CA ALA A 21 -21.04 -2.31 14.68
C ALA A 21 -20.39 -2.48 13.30
N ALA A 22 -19.77 -1.41 12.79
CA ALA A 22 -18.90 -1.48 11.65
C ALA A 22 -17.74 -2.43 12.00
N CYS A 23 -17.71 -3.61 11.37
CA CYS A 23 -16.62 -4.57 11.51
C CYS A 23 -15.34 -3.98 10.92
N SER A 24 -14.60 -3.20 11.70
CA SER A 24 -13.24 -2.79 11.37
C SER A 24 -12.33 -3.98 11.61
N GLN A 25 -12.04 -4.74 10.54
CA GLN A 25 -11.04 -5.81 10.60
C GLN A 25 -9.65 -5.16 10.68
N SER A 26 -8.92 -5.42 11.77
CA SER A 26 -7.55 -4.93 11.91
C SER A 26 -6.61 -5.65 10.94
N VAL A 27 -5.87 -4.87 10.15
CA VAL A 27 -4.82 -5.40 9.27
C VAL A 27 -3.62 -5.81 10.13
N THR A 28 -3.33 -7.11 10.16
CA THR A 28 -2.13 -7.61 10.86
C THR A 28 -0.93 -7.51 9.94
N ARG A 29 0.15 -6.88 10.41
CA ARG A 29 1.38 -6.68 9.64
C ARG A 29 2.53 -7.53 10.20
N PRO A 30 3.37 -8.13 9.35
CA PRO A 30 4.62 -8.73 9.78
C PRO A 30 5.60 -7.67 10.30
N THR A 31 6.54 -8.08 11.15
CA THR A 31 7.70 -7.26 11.52
C THR A 31 8.69 -7.18 10.35
N GLN A 32 9.53 -6.15 10.31
CA GLN A 32 10.42 -5.87 9.16
C GLN A 32 11.40 -7.03 8.85
N ASP A 33 11.80 -7.82 9.85
CA ASP A 33 12.68 -9.00 9.68
C ASP A 33 12.04 -10.15 8.88
N ARG A 34 10.71 -10.13 8.72
CA ARG A 34 9.95 -11.19 8.02
C ARG A 34 9.88 -11.01 6.52
N TYR A 35 10.44 -9.94 5.99
CA TYR A 35 10.58 -9.76 4.55
C TYR A 35 11.83 -8.95 4.23
N THR A 36 12.23 -8.96 2.97
CA THR A 36 13.37 -8.17 2.51
C THR A 36 13.04 -7.62 1.14
N LEU A 37 13.22 -6.31 0.97
CA LEU A 37 13.15 -5.66 -0.33
C LEU A 37 14.58 -5.46 -0.82
N GLN A 38 14.90 -6.09 -1.95
CA GLN A 38 16.15 -5.89 -2.66
C GLN A 38 15.87 -5.03 -3.89
N ILE A 39 16.74 -4.05 -4.12
CA ILE A 39 16.67 -3.13 -5.25
C ILE A 39 18.06 -3.12 -5.88
N ASN A 40 18.12 -3.41 -7.18
CA ASN A 40 19.34 -3.37 -7.96
C ASN A 40 19.19 -2.37 -9.11
N ASP A 41 20.16 -1.47 -9.25
CA ASP A 41 20.22 -0.57 -10.39
C ASP A 41 20.72 -1.32 -11.63
N ASN A 42 19.84 -1.52 -12.62
CA ASN A 42 20.15 -2.20 -13.87
C ASN A 42 20.24 -1.16 -15.00
N ILE A 43 21.44 -0.60 -15.14
CA ILE A 43 21.73 0.48 -16.10
C ILE A 43 21.52 0.01 -17.55
N ALA A 44 21.84 -1.26 -17.86
CA ALA A 44 21.69 -1.81 -19.21
C ALA A 44 20.22 -1.85 -19.65
N GLU A 45 19.33 -2.21 -18.73
CA GLU A 45 17.87 -2.24 -18.93
C GLU A 45 17.18 -0.92 -18.56
N ARG A 46 17.94 0.10 -18.12
CA ARG A 46 17.47 1.43 -17.71
C ARG A 46 16.33 1.38 -16.68
N ARG A 47 16.50 0.55 -15.66
CA ARG A 47 15.49 0.32 -14.63
C ARG A 47 16.11 -0.10 -13.31
N PHE A 48 15.33 0.02 -12.24
CA PHE A 48 15.62 -0.61 -10.96
C PHE A 48 14.90 -1.94 -10.89
N ASP A 49 15.65 -3.05 -10.86
CA ASP A 49 15.09 -4.38 -10.64
C ASP A 49 14.82 -4.59 -9.15
N MET A 50 13.67 -5.16 -8.82
CA MET A 50 13.22 -5.30 -7.43
C MET A 50 12.76 -6.72 -7.11
N VAL A 51 13.11 -7.17 -5.91
CA VAL A 51 12.66 -8.45 -5.36
C VAL A 51 12.20 -8.22 -3.93
N LEU A 52 10.90 -8.41 -3.68
CA LEU A 52 10.34 -8.51 -2.35
C LEU A 52 10.27 -9.99 -1.95
N LYS A 53 11.11 -10.41 -1.02
CA LYS A 53 11.19 -11.77 -0.53
C LYS A 53 10.46 -11.91 0.81
N SER A 54 9.62 -12.93 0.95
CA SER A 54 9.09 -13.35 2.24
C SER A 54 10.14 -14.20 2.96
N ASN A 55 10.40 -13.86 4.22
CA ASN A 55 11.16 -14.70 5.17
C ASN A 55 10.21 -15.39 6.15
N ASP A 56 8.90 -15.29 5.95
CA ASP A 56 7.89 -15.84 6.86
C ASP A 56 7.45 -17.26 6.45
N THR A 57 6.73 -17.94 7.34
CA THR A 57 6.02 -19.19 7.08
C THR A 57 4.56 -18.98 6.69
N LYS A 58 4.06 -17.73 6.82
CA LYS A 58 2.73 -17.33 6.36
C LYS A 58 2.79 -16.54 5.05
N PRO A 59 1.74 -16.60 4.22
CA PRO A 59 1.65 -15.78 3.03
C PRO A 59 1.53 -14.29 3.40
N LEU A 60 2.24 -13.46 2.65
CA LEU A 60 2.18 -12.01 2.74
C LEU A 60 1.37 -11.46 1.57
N CYS A 61 0.65 -10.36 1.80
CA CYS A 61 -0.11 -9.65 0.80
C CYS A 61 0.38 -8.21 0.70
N LEU A 62 0.49 -7.69 -0.52
CA LEU A 62 0.88 -6.31 -0.80
C LEU A 62 -0.19 -5.69 -1.71
N SER A 63 -0.67 -4.48 -1.38
CA SER A 63 -1.60 -3.78 -2.28
C SER A 63 -0.98 -3.65 -3.67
N ILE A 64 -1.79 -3.87 -4.71
CA ILE A 64 -1.36 -3.65 -6.12
C ILE A 64 -0.87 -2.22 -6.34
N GLU A 65 -1.40 -1.23 -5.60
CA GLU A 65 -1.00 0.18 -5.71
C GLU A 65 0.38 0.45 -5.10
N ALA A 66 0.86 -0.43 -4.22
CA ALA A 66 2.16 -0.31 -3.55
C ALA A 66 3.30 -1.02 -4.32
N TRP A 67 3.01 -1.59 -5.49
CA TRP A 67 3.97 -2.28 -6.35
C TRP A 67 3.91 -1.71 -7.76
N PRO A 68 5.02 -1.60 -8.49
CA PRO A 68 4.96 -1.16 -9.89
C PRO A 68 4.19 -2.15 -10.75
N SER A 69 3.55 -1.62 -11.79
CA SER A 69 2.91 -2.39 -12.84
C SER A 69 3.93 -3.17 -13.68
N SER A 70 3.43 -4.00 -14.60
CA SER A 70 4.24 -4.71 -15.58
C SER A 70 5.01 -3.79 -16.53
N THR A 71 4.63 -2.52 -16.66
CA THR A 71 5.35 -1.51 -17.45
C THR A 71 6.42 -0.76 -16.64
N GLY A 72 6.60 -1.10 -15.37
CA GLY A 72 7.60 -0.49 -14.49
C GLY A 72 7.22 0.92 -14.02
N LYS A 73 5.93 1.23 -14.00
CA LYS A 73 5.38 2.50 -13.53
C LYS A 73 4.40 2.27 -12.39
N PHE A 74 4.06 3.33 -11.66
CA PHE A 74 3.01 3.23 -10.65
C PHE A 74 1.65 3.60 -11.26
N PRO A 75 0.58 2.88 -10.90
CA PRO A 75 -0.78 3.22 -11.32
C PRO A 75 -1.23 4.59 -10.81
N THR A 76 -0.74 5.00 -9.63
CA THR A 76 -1.08 6.25 -8.97
C THR A 76 0.16 6.97 -8.49
N GLU A 77 0.06 8.29 -8.29
CA GLU A 77 1.14 9.06 -7.70
C GLU A 77 1.46 8.53 -6.30
N ASN A 78 2.75 8.34 -6.05
CA ASN A 78 3.24 7.90 -4.76
C ASN A 78 4.39 8.80 -4.31
N ALA A 79 4.05 9.82 -3.52
CA ALA A 79 5.01 10.80 -3.02
C ALA A 79 6.14 10.20 -2.17
N ALA A 80 5.98 8.96 -1.68
CA ALA A 80 7.04 8.27 -0.94
C ALA A 80 8.10 7.63 -1.86
N VAL A 81 7.85 7.54 -3.17
CA VAL A 81 8.81 6.99 -4.13
C VAL A 81 9.56 8.13 -4.82
N THR A 82 10.84 8.23 -4.50
CA THR A 82 11.70 9.29 -5.03
C THR A 82 13.04 8.74 -5.48
N LEU A 83 13.65 9.39 -6.47
CA LEU A 83 14.99 9.08 -6.94
C LEU A 83 15.91 10.24 -6.60
N LYS A 84 16.91 9.99 -5.76
CA LYS A 84 18.00 10.94 -5.53
C LYS A 84 19.00 10.82 -6.67
N THR A 85 19.29 11.94 -7.33
CA THR A 85 20.20 12.09 -8.46
C THR A 85 21.32 13.09 -8.14
N THR A 86 22.28 13.27 -9.04
CA THR A 86 23.26 14.37 -8.94
C THR A 86 22.57 15.74 -9.01
N GLN A 87 21.44 15.85 -9.72
CA GLN A 87 20.73 17.10 -9.99
C GLN A 87 19.67 17.46 -8.93
N GLY A 88 19.37 16.53 -8.02
CA GLY A 88 18.37 16.70 -6.97
C GLY A 88 17.49 15.46 -6.79
N ILE A 89 16.34 15.66 -6.15
CA ILE A 89 15.37 14.59 -5.87
C ILE A 89 14.27 14.66 -6.94
N LEU A 90 14.01 13.54 -7.60
CA LEU A 90 12.95 13.39 -8.60
C LEU A 90 11.81 12.55 -8.00
N PRO A 91 10.57 13.05 -7.97
CA PRO A 91 9.42 12.23 -7.61
C PRO A 91 9.10 11.24 -8.73
N VAL A 92 8.50 10.10 -8.37
CA VAL A 92 7.94 9.21 -9.38
C VAL A 92 6.75 9.89 -10.07
N ARG A 93 6.67 9.74 -11.38
CA ARG A 93 5.56 10.15 -12.24
C ARG A 93 4.59 8.99 -12.37
N SER A 94 3.31 9.30 -12.28
CA SER A 94 2.23 8.34 -12.52
C SER A 94 1.59 8.60 -13.88
N GLU A 95 1.04 7.56 -14.49
CA GLU A 95 0.22 7.70 -15.70
C GLU A 95 -1.19 8.21 -15.37
N LEU A 96 -1.68 7.96 -14.15
CA LEU A 96 -2.99 8.42 -13.68
C LEU A 96 -2.83 9.30 -12.43
N GLN A 97 -3.60 10.38 -12.37
CA GLN A 97 -3.68 11.24 -11.18
C GLN A 97 -4.38 10.52 -10.01
N SER A 98 -5.27 9.56 -10.29
CA SER A 98 -5.88 8.70 -9.29
C SER A 98 -6.36 7.39 -9.91
N ALA A 99 -6.36 6.31 -9.13
CA ALA A 99 -7.05 5.07 -9.46
C ALA A 99 -8.31 4.99 -8.58
N TYR A 100 -9.47 4.80 -9.20
CA TYR A 100 -10.71 4.57 -8.46
C TYR A 100 -10.90 3.08 -8.22
N CYS A 101 -10.57 2.63 -7.01
CA CYS A 101 -10.70 1.25 -6.58
C CYS A 101 -11.52 1.15 -5.28
N PRO A 102 -12.86 1.24 -5.34
CA PRO A 102 -13.70 1.08 -4.15
C PRO A 102 -13.54 -0.35 -3.60
N GLY A 103 -13.06 -0.46 -2.35
CA GLY A 103 -12.71 -1.75 -1.73
C GLY A 103 -11.26 -2.21 -1.95
N GLY A 104 -10.44 -1.41 -2.65
CA GLY A 104 -9.05 -1.70 -3.00
C GLY A 104 -8.89 -2.36 -4.37
N CYS A 105 -7.74 -2.17 -5.02
CA CYS A 105 -7.48 -2.74 -6.35
C CYS A 105 -7.11 -4.24 -6.31
N GLY A 106 -7.17 -4.87 -5.13
CA GLY A 106 -6.67 -6.22 -4.88
C GLY A 106 -5.25 -6.22 -4.30
N GLU A 107 -4.71 -7.43 -4.09
CA GLU A 107 -3.43 -7.65 -3.44
C GLU A 107 -2.58 -8.64 -4.25
N HIS A 108 -1.28 -8.36 -4.36
CA HIS A 108 -0.28 -9.36 -4.72
C HIS A 108 -0.09 -10.31 -3.54
N ARG A 109 -0.30 -11.60 -3.78
CA ARG A 109 -0.01 -12.66 -2.81
C ARG A 109 1.43 -13.16 -3.00
N ILE A 110 2.15 -13.22 -1.89
CA ILE A 110 3.51 -13.73 -1.79
C ILE A 110 3.44 -14.98 -0.93
N GLU A 111 3.70 -16.13 -1.52
CA GLU A 111 3.67 -17.39 -0.78
C GLU A 111 4.74 -17.42 0.34
N PRO A 112 4.59 -18.29 1.35
CA PRO A 112 5.62 -18.52 2.35
C PRO A 112 6.99 -18.75 1.69
N LYS A 113 8.02 -18.04 2.14
CA LYS A 113 9.37 -18.06 1.56
C LYS A 113 9.46 -17.69 0.06
N GLY A 114 8.37 -17.23 -0.53
CA GLY A 114 8.26 -16.82 -1.92
C GLY A 114 8.80 -15.42 -2.18
N GLU A 115 8.75 -15.03 -3.45
CA GLU A 115 9.28 -13.77 -3.95
C GLU A 115 8.27 -13.11 -4.89
N LEU A 116 8.11 -11.80 -4.75
CA LEU A 116 7.45 -10.94 -5.72
C LEU A 116 8.52 -10.14 -6.45
N ARG A 117 8.51 -10.22 -7.78
CA ARG A 117 9.47 -9.55 -8.66
C ARG A 117 8.78 -8.41 -9.41
N GLY A 118 9.53 -7.36 -9.67
CA GLY A 118 9.08 -6.20 -10.42
C GLY A 118 10.26 -5.33 -10.79
N PHE A 119 9.97 -4.21 -11.45
CA PHE A 119 10.98 -3.20 -11.75
C PHE A 119 10.34 -1.81 -11.75
N ILE A 120 11.15 -0.76 -11.61
CA ILE A 120 10.73 0.61 -11.87
C ILE A 120 11.61 1.15 -12.99
N ALA A 121 10.99 1.50 -14.12
CA ALA A 121 11.70 2.07 -15.26
C ALA A 121 12.20 3.47 -14.92
N TYR A 122 13.36 3.86 -15.46
CA TYR A 122 13.85 5.24 -15.30
C TYR A 122 12.86 6.28 -15.86
N GLU A 123 12.10 5.93 -16.89
CA GLU A 123 11.03 6.74 -17.48
C GLU A 123 9.98 7.18 -16.47
N ALA A 124 9.83 6.43 -15.37
CA ALA A 124 8.95 6.81 -14.28
C ALA A 124 9.45 8.04 -13.52
N PHE A 125 10.70 8.49 -13.71
CA PHE A 125 11.26 9.66 -13.02
C PHE A 125 11.64 10.77 -13.99
N ASP A 126 12.39 10.45 -15.04
CA ASP A 126 12.82 11.39 -16.06
C ASP A 126 13.36 10.68 -17.31
N ASP A 127 14.09 11.39 -18.17
CA ASP A 127 14.80 10.85 -19.33
C ASP A 127 15.70 9.65 -18.95
N PRO A 128 15.45 8.45 -19.50
CA PRO A 128 16.21 7.25 -19.18
C PRO A 128 17.68 7.30 -19.57
N THR A 129 18.02 8.06 -20.62
CA THR A 129 19.40 8.17 -21.10
C THR A 129 20.20 9.05 -20.15
N LYS A 130 19.60 10.15 -19.66
CA LYS A 130 20.22 10.98 -18.62
C LYS A 130 20.43 10.20 -17.33
N LEU A 131 19.39 9.48 -16.89
CA LEU A 131 19.49 8.67 -15.68
C LEU A 131 20.52 7.54 -15.86
N ALA A 132 20.57 6.85 -16.99
CA ALA A 132 21.60 5.83 -17.23
C ALA A 132 23.04 6.38 -17.10
N ALA A 133 23.27 7.63 -17.49
CA ALA A 133 24.58 8.28 -17.38
C ALA A 133 24.91 8.82 -15.97
N ASP A 134 23.91 9.05 -15.11
CA ASP A 134 24.13 9.62 -13.78
C ASP A 134 24.86 8.62 -12.84
N GLN A 135 26.00 9.02 -12.30
CA GLN A 135 26.80 8.18 -11.39
C GLN A 135 26.22 8.11 -9.97
N ILE A 136 25.37 9.07 -9.59
CA ILE A 136 24.74 9.13 -8.28
C ILE A 136 23.25 8.94 -8.48
N LYS A 137 22.79 7.69 -8.36
CA LYS A 137 21.37 7.34 -8.37
C LYS A 137 21.03 6.46 -7.19
N GLN A 138 20.09 6.91 -6.37
CA GLN A 138 19.61 6.14 -5.23
C GLN A 138 18.09 6.21 -5.18
N LEU A 139 17.46 5.08 -5.46
CA LEU A 139 16.01 4.93 -5.34
C LEU A 139 15.62 4.84 -3.86
N GLN A 140 14.77 5.76 -3.42
CA GLN A 140 14.06 5.68 -2.16
C GLN A 140 12.70 5.03 -2.42
N PHE A 141 12.57 3.77 -2.03
CA PHE A 141 11.35 2.99 -2.18
C PHE A 141 11.20 2.03 -1.00
N SER A 142 9.98 1.89 -0.49
CA SER A 142 9.67 0.98 0.60
C SER A 142 8.27 0.42 0.44
N VAL A 143 8.06 -0.78 0.98
CA VAL A 143 6.79 -1.49 0.94
C VAL A 143 6.43 -1.97 2.34
N ILE A 144 5.13 -2.03 2.63
CA ILE A 144 4.63 -2.48 3.92
C ILE A 144 3.58 -3.56 3.66
N PRO A 145 3.99 -4.82 3.51
CA PRO A 145 3.06 -5.93 3.32
C PRO A 145 2.22 -6.16 4.59
N SER A 146 1.12 -6.87 4.43
CA SER A 146 0.27 -7.43 5.49
C SER A 146 0.31 -8.95 5.44
N TYR A 147 -0.20 -9.63 6.46
CA TYR A 147 -0.55 -11.05 6.29
C TYR A 147 -1.83 -11.15 5.47
N CYS A 148 -1.84 -12.06 4.49
CA CYS A 148 -3.05 -12.30 3.70
C CYS A 148 -4.22 -12.74 4.58
N ARG A 149 -5.41 -12.21 4.31
CA ARG A 149 -6.63 -12.69 4.95
C ARG A 149 -6.94 -14.12 4.49
N ARG A 150 -7.54 -14.93 5.38
CA ARG A 150 -8.11 -16.21 4.98
C ARG A 150 -9.30 -15.90 4.08
N GLN A 151 -9.21 -16.26 2.80
CA GLN A 151 -10.34 -16.31 1.89
C GLN A 151 -11.10 -17.61 2.11
#